data_AF-A0A0F6YKD9-F1
#
_entry.id   AF-A0A0F6YKD9-F1
#
_cell.length_a   1.000
_cell.length_b   1.000
_cell.length_c   1.000
_cell.angle_alpha   90.00
_cell.angle_beta   90.00
_cell.angle_gamma   90.00
#
_symmetry.space_group_name_H-M   'P 1'
#
loop_
_entity.id
_entity.type
_entity.pdbx_description
1 polymer ?
#
loop_
_entity_poly.entity_id
_entity_poly.type
_entity_poly.pdbx_seq_one_letter_code
_entity_poly.pdbx_strand_id
1 'polypeptide(L)'
;MNFVGHAHVALDHGDAPAFVLGSMLPDFASMSRARLETPSHHELAAGVALHHRTDDAFHSAPAFVRICATWGAELEQRGIGWGAARAVAHVGTEMLLDGLLLDHDATRRAYLDAVATLHDAQIVAALRVSGPGAERWPGVLERVRGHGTPDFYREPEVVADRLIQILAARPRLAIDTAHRETLRAAMHALRGDVEGAAAELVGTTRAALVTL
;
A
#
# COMPACT_ATOMS: atom_id res chain seq x y z
N MET A 1 2.08 5.31 0.48
CA MET A 1 1.38 4.60 -0.63
C MET A 1 1.22 3.16 -0.19
N ASN A 2 0.63 2.29 -0.99
CA ASN A 2 0.74 0.85 -0.74
C ASN A 2 1.58 0.22 -1.87
N PHE A 3 1.76 -1.09 -1.83
CA PHE A 3 2.84 -1.75 -2.57
C PHE A 3 2.77 -1.55 -4.09
N VAL A 4 1.60 -1.40 -4.72
CA VAL A 4 1.55 -1.12 -6.17
C VAL A 4 1.98 0.32 -6.47
N GLY A 5 1.56 1.28 -5.65
CA GLY A 5 2.01 2.67 -5.76
C GLY A 5 3.52 2.82 -5.65
N HIS A 6 4.15 2.04 -4.76
CA HIS A 6 5.61 1.99 -4.69
C HIS A 6 6.26 1.44 -5.96
N ALA A 7 5.72 0.34 -6.50
CA ALA A 7 6.21 -0.20 -7.79
C ALA A 7 6.04 0.82 -8.93
N HIS A 8 4.94 1.55 -8.96
CA HIS A 8 4.67 2.58 -9.96
C HIS A 8 5.70 3.72 -9.93
N VAL A 9 6.08 4.19 -8.74
CA VAL A 9 7.09 5.25 -8.58
C VAL A 9 8.51 4.73 -8.77
N ALA A 10 8.78 3.46 -8.45
CA ALA A 10 10.08 2.84 -8.68
C ALA A 10 10.50 2.87 -10.14
N LEU A 11 9.54 2.72 -11.07
CA LEU A 11 9.81 2.72 -12.52
C LEU A 11 10.46 4.01 -13.05
N ASP A 12 10.34 5.14 -12.34
CA ASP A 12 11.01 6.39 -12.73
C ASP A 12 12.50 6.40 -12.35
N HIS A 13 12.94 5.45 -11.52
CA HIS A 13 14.27 5.39 -10.92
C HIS A 13 15.05 4.13 -11.34
N GLY A 14 14.34 3.05 -11.67
CA GLY A 14 14.92 1.81 -12.14
C GLY A 14 13.85 0.75 -12.41
N ASP A 15 14.08 -0.10 -13.41
CA ASP A 15 13.17 -1.16 -13.84
C ASP A 15 13.66 -2.57 -13.48
N ALA A 16 14.82 -2.68 -12.82
CA ALA A 16 15.32 -3.96 -12.32
C ALA A 16 14.30 -4.62 -11.38
N PRO A 17 13.84 -5.86 -11.65
CA PRO A 17 12.78 -6.48 -10.86
C PRO A 17 13.07 -6.59 -9.36
N ALA A 18 14.33 -6.81 -8.97
CA ALA A 18 14.75 -6.83 -7.57
C ALA A 18 14.68 -5.43 -6.92
N PHE A 19 14.94 -4.36 -7.66
CA PHE A 19 14.79 -2.99 -7.17
C PHE A 19 13.32 -2.65 -6.91
N VAL A 20 12.46 -2.96 -7.89
CA VAL A 20 11.01 -2.77 -7.77
C VAL A 20 10.46 -3.61 -6.62
N LEU A 21 10.88 -4.88 -6.48
CA LEU A 21 10.53 -5.70 -5.31
C LEU A 21 10.96 -5.02 -4.00
N GLY A 22 12.20 -4.51 -3.96
CA GLY A 22 12.74 -3.73 -2.85
C GLY A 22 11.78 -2.64 -2.36
N SER A 23 11.18 -1.89 -3.29
CA SER A 23 10.25 -0.81 -2.94
C SER A 23 8.91 -1.27 -2.35
N MET A 24 8.56 -2.55 -2.49
CA MET A 24 7.31 -3.15 -1.99
C MET A 24 7.49 -3.96 -0.72
N LEU A 25 8.70 -4.44 -0.44
CA LEU A 25 8.97 -5.36 0.67
C LEU A 25 8.58 -4.82 2.06
N PRO A 26 8.76 -3.51 2.38
CA PRO A 26 8.34 -2.99 3.68
C PRO A 26 6.83 -3.14 3.90
N ASP A 27 6.01 -2.93 2.86
CA ASP A 27 4.56 -3.13 2.94
C ASP A 27 4.22 -4.60 3.16
N PHE A 28 4.88 -5.51 2.43
CA PHE A 28 4.70 -6.94 2.67
C PHE A 28 5.07 -7.32 4.11
N ALA A 29 6.17 -6.79 4.65
CA ALA A 29 6.58 -7.07 6.03
C ALA A 29 5.55 -6.54 7.04
N SER A 30 4.92 -5.39 6.75
CA SER A 30 3.84 -4.86 7.58
C SER A 30 2.63 -5.80 7.64
N MET A 31 2.34 -6.53 6.55
CA MET A 31 1.24 -7.52 6.50
C MET A 31 1.46 -8.70 7.45
N SER A 32 2.71 -9.09 7.73
CA SER A 32 3.01 -10.09 8.75
C SER A 32 3.11 -9.48 10.16
N ARG A 33 3.16 -8.16 10.28
CA ARG A 33 3.57 -7.40 11.49
C ARG A 33 5.03 -7.64 11.86
N ALA A 34 5.85 -7.99 10.88
CA ALA A 34 7.29 -8.04 11.05
C ALA A 34 7.91 -6.68 10.69
N ARG A 35 9.17 -6.51 11.04
CA ARG A 35 10.00 -5.41 10.57
C ARG A 35 11.03 -5.97 9.60
N LEU A 36 11.07 -5.44 8.38
CA LEU A 36 12.12 -5.75 7.42
C LEU A 36 13.45 -5.14 7.89
N GLU A 37 14.49 -5.95 7.92
CA GLU A 37 15.87 -5.48 8.06
C GLU A 37 16.42 -5.12 6.68
N THR A 38 17.43 -4.26 6.62
CA THR A 38 18.08 -3.90 5.36
C THR A 38 18.54 -5.17 4.61
N PRO A 39 18.01 -5.45 3.41
CA PRO A 39 18.41 -6.62 2.64
C PRO A 39 19.90 -6.60 2.31
N SER A 40 20.54 -7.77 2.24
CA SER A 40 21.95 -7.86 1.83
C SER A 40 22.15 -7.72 0.32
N HIS A 41 21.09 -7.87 -0.48
CA HIS A 41 21.12 -7.66 -1.92
C HIS A 41 20.99 -6.17 -2.25
N HIS A 42 21.95 -5.64 -3.01
CA HIS A 42 22.05 -4.20 -3.29
C HIS A 42 20.78 -3.58 -3.91
N GLU A 43 20.20 -4.21 -4.95
CA GLU A 43 18.97 -3.70 -5.58
C GLU A 43 17.78 -3.67 -4.61
N LEU A 44 17.58 -4.72 -3.81
CA LEU A 44 16.51 -4.76 -2.80
C LEU A 44 16.71 -3.64 -1.77
N ALA A 45 17.94 -3.43 -1.31
CA ALA A 45 18.26 -2.37 -0.36
C ALA A 45 18.02 -0.96 -0.94
N ALA A 46 18.40 -0.74 -2.20
CA ALA A 46 18.13 0.51 -2.91
C ALA A 46 16.62 0.76 -3.07
N GLY A 47 15.85 -0.28 -3.43
CA GLY A 47 14.40 -0.21 -3.50
C GLY A 47 13.75 0.10 -2.15
N VAL A 48 14.22 -0.51 -1.05
CA VAL A 48 13.73 -0.22 0.31
C VAL A 48 14.04 1.24 0.70
N ALA A 49 15.21 1.75 0.34
CA ALA A 49 15.53 3.16 0.57
C ALA A 49 14.59 4.10 -0.22
N LEU A 50 14.28 3.77 -1.49
CA LEU A 50 13.30 4.49 -2.28
C LEU A 50 11.89 4.43 -1.65
N HIS A 51 11.48 3.28 -1.12
CA HIS A 51 10.18 3.12 -0.45
C HIS A 51 10.00 4.16 0.65
N HIS A 52 10.97 4.28 1.56
CA HIS A 52 10.87 5.23 2.68
C HIS A 52 10.76 6.68 2.21
N ARG A 53 11.57 7.09 1.22
CA ARG A 53 11.47 8.43 0.63
C ARG A 53 10.12 8.67 -0.05
N THR A 54 9.60 7.64 -0.72
CA THR A 54 8.33 7.68 -1.41
C THR A 54 7.17 7.85 -0.42
N ASP A 55 7.22 7.15 0.71
CA ASP A 55 6.22 7.30 1.78
C ASP A 55 6.27 8.69 2.42
N ASP A 56 7.47 9.16 2.78
CA ASP A 56 7.63 10.49 3.36
C ASP A 56 7.06 11.58 2.42
N ALA A 57 7.35 11.47 1.12
CA ALA A 57 6.85 12.39 0.10
C ALA A 57 5.32 12.28 -0.07
N PHE A 58 4.79 11.06 -0.18
CA PHE A 58 3.38 10.81 -0.42
C PHE A 58 2.50 11.23 0.77
N HIS A 59 2.90 10.86 1.99
CA HIS A 59 2.15 11.22 3.21
C HIS A 59 2.20 12.72 3.49
N SER A 60 3.19 13.42 2.97
CA SER A 60 3.30 14.89 3.02
C SER A 60 2.59 15.60 1.86
N ALA A 61 2.12 14.88 0.84
CA ALA A 61 1.49 15.48 -0.33
C ALA A 61 0.18 16.19 0.06
N PRO A 62 -0.04 17.45 -0.37
CA PRO A 62 -1.23 18.21 0.02
C PRO A 62 -2.55 17.51 -0.32
N ALA A 63 -2.65 16.85 -1.48
CA ALA A 63 -3.82 16.06 -1.84
C ALA A 63 -4.11 14.93 -0.84
N PHE A 64 -3.08 14.19 -0.43
CA PHE A 64 -3.24 13.06 0.50
C PHE A 64 -3.73 13.55 1.86
N VAL A 65 -3.11 14.63 2.37
CA VAL A 65 -3.51 15.25 3.63
C VAL A 65 -4.95 15.75 3.58
N ARG A 66 -5.35 16.43 2.49
CA ARG A 66 -6.74 16.91 2.30
C ARG A 66 -7.73 15.75 2.28
N ILE A 67 -7.48 14.71 1.46
CA ILE A 67 -8.36 13.55 1.34
C ILE A 67 -8.52 12.86 2.70
N CYS A 68 -7.41 12.62 3.41
CA CYS A 68 -7.44 12.00 4.74
C CYS A 68 -8.22 12.83 5.76
N ALA A 69 -8.08 14.16 5.73
CA ALA A 69 -8.80 15.06 6.63
C ALA A 69 -10.31 15.07 6.33
N THR A 70 -10.69 15.24 5.06
CA THR A 70 -12.08 15.24 4.62
C THR A 70 -12.76 13.92 4.95
N TRP A 71 -12.19 12.79 4.51
CA TRP A 71 -12.81 11.49 4.71
C TRP A 71 -12.77 11.01 6.16
N GLY A 72 -11.75 11.41 6.93
CA GLY A 72 -11.75 11.18 8.37
C GLY A 72 -12.95 11.83 9.05
N ALA A 73 -13.25 13.09 8.72
CA ALA A 73 -14.39 13.82 9.27
C ALA A 73 -15.74 13.28 8.76
N GLU A 74 -15.85 12.97 7.46
CA GLU A 74 -17.08 12.40 6.86
C GLU A 74 -17.46 11.06 7.48
N LEU A 75 -16.49 10.15 7.66
CA LEU A 75 -16.75 8.83 8.25
C LEU A 75 -17.14 8.96 9.73
N GLU A 76 -16.52 9.90 10.46
CA GLU A 76 -16.87 10.20 11.85
C GLU A 76 -18.31 10.73 11.97
N GLN A 77 -18.71 11.67 11.11
CA GLN A 77 -20.08 12.18 11.06
C GLN A 77 -21.11 11.08 10.74
N ARG A 78 -20.69 10.03 10.04
CA ARG A 78 -21.51 8.85 9.73
C ARG A 78 -21.49 7.77 10.83
N GLY A 79 -20.89 8.07 11.98
CA GLY A 79 -20.89 7.22 13.17
C GLY A 79 -19.72 6.25 13.27
N ILE A 80 -18.78 6.24 12.32
CA ILE A 80 -17.57 5.41 12.44
C ILE A 80 -16.64 6.05 13.46
N GLY A 81 -16.20 5.28 14.46
CA GLY A 81 -15.35 5.80 15.53
C GLY A 81 -14.09 6.50 15.00
N TRP A 82 -13.73 7.63 15.61
CA TRP A 82 -12.65 8.54 15.16
C TRP A 82 -11.35 7.83 14.71
N GLY A 83 -10.86 6.88 15.51
CA GLY A 83 -9.63 6.16 15.17
C GLY A 83 -9.78 5.29 13.92
N ALA A 84 -10.93 4.64 13.76
CA ALA A 84 -11.24 3.81 12.61
C ALA A 84 -11.48 4.67 11.36
N ALA A 85 -12.19 5.80 11.50
CA ALA A 85 -12.42 6.76 10.43
C ALA A 85 -11.09 7.27 9.83
N ARG A 86 -10.13 7.65 10.68
CA ARG A 86 -8.80 8.07 10.25
C ARG A 86 -8.01 6.94 9.57
N ALA A 87 -8.07 5.73 10.12
CA ALA A 87 -7.37 4.58 9.55
C ALA A 87 -7.94 4.21 8.17
N VAL A 88 -9.27 4.24 8.01
CA VAL A 88 -9.96 4.02 6.73
C VAL A 88 -9.58 5.11 5.74
N ALA A 89 -9.65 6.39 6.11
CA ALA A 89 -9.32 7.48 5.21
C ALA A 89 -7.87 7.39 4.70
N HIS A 90 -6.93 7.01 5.57
CA HIS A 90 -5.53 6.81 5.21
C HIS A 90 -5.32 5.57 4.33
N VAL A 91 -5.57 4.38 4.87
CA VAL A 91 -5.24 3.10 4.20
C VAL A 91 -6.17 2.85 3.02
N GLY A 92 -7.42 3.29 3.09
CA GLY A 92 -8.37 3.20 1.99
C GLY A 92 -7.94 4.05 0.79
N THR A 93 -7.41 5.26 1.02
CA THR A 93 -6.84 6.11 -0.04
C THR A 93 -5.70 5.40 -0.76
N GLU A 94 -4.77 4.80 0.01
CA GLU A 94 -3.63 4.07 -0.56
C GLU A 94 -4.05 2.84 -1.37
N MET A 95 -4.98 2.03 -0.85
CA MET A 95 -5.47 0.85 -1.54
C MET A 95 -6.24 1.20 -2.82
N LEU A 96 -7.08 2.23 -2.79
CA LEU A 96 -7.82 2.66 -3.99
C LEU A 96 -6.88 3.26 -5.04
N LEU A 97 -5.85 3.99 -4.62
CA LEU A 97 -4.81 4.48 -5.52
C LEU A 97 -4.04 3.33 -6.17
N ASP A 98 -3.64 2.31 -5.40
CA ASP A 98 -3.01 1.10 -5.96
C ASP A 98 -3.90 0.45 -7.03
N GLY A 99 -5.21 0.35 -6.78
CA GLY A 99 -6.19 -0.17 -7.73
C GLY A 99 -6.22 0.60 -9.05
N LEU A 100 -6.17 1.94 -8.99
CA LEU A 100 -6.08 2.81 -10.18
C LEU A 100 -4.75 2.64 -10.93
N LEU A 101 -3.63 2.54 -10.20
CA LEU A 101 -2.31 2.47 -10.82
C LEU A 101 -2.06 1.16 -11.58
N LEU A 102 -2.84 0.11 -11.29
CA LEU A 102 -2.84 -1.13 -12.06
C LEU A 102 -3.42 -0.99 -13.47
N ASP A 103 -4.10 0.10 -13.80
CA ASP A 103 -4.58 0.39 -15.16
C ASP A 103 -3.43 0.74 -16.11
N HIS A 104 -2.24 1.02 -15.58
CA HIS A 104 -1.04 1.18 -16.37
C HIS A 104 -0.34 -0.17 -16.59
N ASP A 105 -0.29 -0.62 -17.84
CA ASP A 105 0.37 -1.88 -18.24
C ASP A 105 1.84 -1.97 -17.80
N ALA A 106 2.54 -0.83 -17.73
CA ALA A 106 3.91 -0.78 -17.22
C ALA A 106 3.97 -1.13 -15.73
N THR A 107 3.10 -0.54 -14.91
CA THR A 107 2.99 -0.85 -13.47
C THR A 107 2.63 -2.31 -13.24
N ARG A 108 1.62 -2.81 -13.96
CA ARG A 108 1.16 -4.19 -13.83
C ARG A 108 2.29 -5.18 -14.13
N ARG A 109 3.02 -4.98 -15.23
CA ARG A 109 4.16 -5.83 -15.59
C ARG A 109 5.29 -5.74 -14.56
N ALA A 110 5.67 -4.53 -14.17
CA ALA A 110 6.73 -4.33 -13.17
C ALA A 110 6.41 -5.00 -11.83
N TYR A 111 5.16 -4.90 -11.37
CA TYR A 111 4.70 -5.60 -10.18
C TYR A 111 4.86 -7.13 -10.32
N LEU A 112 4.39 -7.70 -11.43
CA LEU A 112 4.46 -9.14 -11.66
C LEU A 112 5.90 -9.65 -11.80
N ASP A 113 6.74 -8.93 -12.54
CA ASP A 113 8.16 -9.26 -12.71
C ASP A 113 8.90 -9.20 -11.38
N ALA A 114 8.63 -8.17 -10.56
CA ALA A 114 9.18 -8.03 -9.23
C ALA A 114 8.75 -9.17 -8.29
N VAL A 115 7.47 -9.52 -8.25
CA VAL A 115 6.96 -10.64 -7.43
C VAL A 115 7.55 -11.97 -7.90
N ALA A 116 7.75 -12.16 -9.20
CA ALA A 116 8.36 -13.38 -9.75
C ALA A 116 9.80 -13.59 -9.24
N THR A 117 10.54 -12.53 -8.90
CA THR A 117 11.88 -12.67 -8.30
C THR A 117 11.87 -13.37 -6.94
N LEU A 118 10.73 -13.45 -6.27
CA LEU A 118 10.63 -14.21 -5.02
C LEU A 118 10.81 -15.73 -5.23
N HIS A 119 10.78 -16.24 -6.47
CA HIS A 119 11.16 -17.62 -6.78
C HIS A 119 12.68 -17.86 -6.75
N ASP A 120 13.49 -16.79 -6.80
CA ASP A 120 14.94 -16.87 -6.71
C ASP A 120 15.39 -17.07 -5.26
N ALA A 121 16.09 -18.17 -5.00
CA ALA A 121 16.61 -18.50 -3.67
C ALA A 121 17.62 -17.46 -3.16
N GLN A 122 18.39 -16.80 -4.04
CA GLN A 122 19.34 -15.76 -3.64
C GLN A 122 18.62 -14.50 -3.15
N ILE A 123 17.52 -14.12 -3.83
CA ILE A 123 16.66 -13.01 -3.41
C ILE A 123 16.07 -13.30 -2.03
N VAL A 124 15.47 -14.48 -1.85
CA VAL A 124 14.85 -14.86 -0.57
C VAL A 124 15.88 -14.94 0.56
N ALA A 125 17.06 -15.49 0.30
CA ALA A 125 18.14 -15.58 1.28
C ALA A 125 18.69 -14.22 1.70
N ALA A 126 18.52 -13.18 0.88
CA ALA A 126 18.92 -11.81 1.19
C ALA A 126 17.93 -11.07 2.11
N LEU A 127 16.75 -11.64 2.37
CA LEU A 127 15.70 -11.04 3.19
C LEU A 127 15.81 -11.47 4.64
N ARG A 128 15.80 -10.50 5.55
CA ARG A 128 15.73 -10.74 6.99
C ARG A 128 14.62 -9.91 7.59
N VAL A 129 13.90 -10.50 8.54
CA VAL A 129 12.82 -9.84 9.27
C VAL A 129 12.94 -10.12 10.75
N SER A 130 12.49 -9.16 11.57
CA SER A 130 12.45 -9.26 13.02
C SER A 130 11.08 -8.85 13.57
N GLY A 131 10.88 -9.05 14.88
CA GLY A 131 9.68 -8.63 15.59
C GLY A 131 8.55 -9.68 15.65
N PRO A 132 7.39 -9.32 16.25
CA PRO A 132 6.32 -10.26 16.63
C PRO A 132 5.56 -10.94 15.48
N GLY A 133 6.01 -10.73 14.24
CA GLY A 133 5.42 -11.32 13.04
C GLY A 133 6.42 -11.98 12.12
N ALA A 134 7.68 -12.09 12.52
CA ALA A 134 8.73 -12.71 11.73
C ALA A 134 8.36 -14.15 11.33
N GLU A 135 7.68 -14.90 12.19
CA GLU A 135 7.23 -16.26 11.93
C GLU A 135 6.15 -16.36 10.83
N ARG A 136 5.38 -15.28 10.60
CA ARG A 136 4.35 -15.21 9.55
C ARG A 136 4.90 -14.78 8.19
N TRP A 137 6.15 -14.28 8.16
CA TRP A 137 6.76 -13.72 6.95
C TRP A 137 6.83 -14.70 5.78
N PRO A 138 7.29 -15.96 5.95
CA PRO A 138 7.30 -16.92 4.83
C PRO A 138 5.91 -17.13 4.22
N GLY A 139 4.87 -17.17 5.06
CA GLY A 139 3.49 -17.30 4.59
C GLY A 139 2.96 -16.06 3.86
N VAL A 140 3.47 -14.86 4.16
CA VAL A 140 3.17 -13.66 3.35
C VAL A 140 3.80 -13.79 1.97
N LEU A 141 5.09 -14.12 1.90
CA LEU A 141 5.80 -14.25 0.63
C LEU A 141 5.15 -15.30 -0.27
N GLU A 142 4.74 -16.44 0.30
CA GLU A 142 4.05 -17.49 -0.45
C GLU A 142 2.71 -17.00 -1.01
N ARG A 143 1.91 -16.28 -0.21
CA ARG A 143 0.66 -15.70 -0.69
C ARG A 143 0.89 -14.67 -1.79
N VAL A 144 1.88 -13.80 -1.65
CA VAL A 144 2.20 -12.79 -2.67
C VAL A 144 2.60 -13.47 -3.99
N ARG A 145 3.45 -14.51 -3.95
CA ARG A 145 3.80 -15.30 -5.14
C ARG A 145 2.59 -15.94 -5.80
N GLY A 146 1.69 -16.51 -5.01
CA GLY A 146 0.55 -17.28 -5.53
C GLY A 146 -0.65 -16.42 -5.97
N HIS A 147 -0.72 -15.15 -5.60
CA HIS A 147 -1.92 -14.34 -5.81
C HIS A 147 -2.01 -13.70 -7.20
N GLY A 148 -0.88 -13.41 -7.84
CA GLY A 148 -0.85 -12.64 -9.09
C GLY A 148 -1.19 -11.16 -8.86
N THR A 149 -1.85 -10.53 -9.82
CA THR A 149 -2.16 -9.08 -9.73
C THR A 149 -3.24 -8.82 -8.67
N PRO A 150 -3.09 -7.82 -7.78
CA PRO A 150 -4.10 -7.48 -6.77
C PRO A 150 -5.27 -6.67 -7.37
N ASP A 151 -5.91 -7.19 -8.41
CA ASP A 151 -6.99 -6.50 -9.13
C ASP A 151 -8.19 -6.16 -8.24
N PHE A 152 -8.34 -6.83 -7.11
CA PHE A 152 -9.38 -6.57 -6.12
C PHE A 152 -9.32 -5.16 -5.49
N TYR A 153 -8.18 -4.45 -5.56
CA TYR A 153 -8.10 -3.05 -5.16
C TYR A 153 -8.84 -2.08 -6.09
N ARG A 154 -9.22 -2.54 -7.29
CA ARG A 154 -10.07 -1.77 -8.21
C ARG A 154 -11.50 -1.63 -7.69
N GLU A 155 -11.94 -2.56 -6.85
CA GLU A 155 -13.32 -2.67 -6.38
C GLU A 155 -13.49 -2.04 -4.99
N PRO A 156 -14.21 -0.90 -4.86
CA PRO A 156 -14.34 -0.19 -3.58
C PRO A 156 -14.94 -1.04 -2.45
N GLU A 157 -15.87 -1.93 -2.76
CA GLU A 157 -16.49 -2.84 -1.79
C GLU A 157 -15.47 -3.85 -1.23
N VAL A 158 -14.58 -4.36 -2.09
CA VAL A 158 -13.53 -5.30 -1.64
C VAL A 158 -12.47 -4.58 -0.81
N VAL A 159 -12.16 -3.31 -1.13
CA VAL A 159 -11.32 -2.46 -0.28
C VAL A 159 -11.98 -2.26 1.09
N ALA A 160 -13.28 -1.96 1.16
CA ALA A 160 -14.02 -1.83 2.41
C ALA A 160 -13.91 -3.12 3.26
N ASP A 161 -14.17 -4.27 2.65
CA ASP A 161 -14.12 -5.57 3.33
C ASP A 161 -12.72 -5.88 3.86
N ARG A 162 -11.70 -5.54 3.08
CA ARG A 162 -10.30 -5.70 3.48
C ARG A 162 -9.92 -4.77 4.64
N LEU A 163 -10.39 -3.53 4.65
CA LEU A 163 -10.20 -2.61 5.77
C LEU A 163 -10.88 -3.13 7.04
N ILE A 164 -12.11 -3.66 6.94
CA ILE A 164 -12.80 -4.29 8.07
C ILE A 164 -11.96 -5.42 8.65
N GLN A 165 -11.41 -6.29 7.79
CA GLN A 165 -10.54 -7.39 8.22
C GLN A 165 -9.23 -6.91 8.88
N ILE A 166 -8.57 -5.91 8.30
CA ILE A 166 -7.31 -5.36 8.81
C ILE A 166 -7.53 -4.74 10.20
N LEU A 167 -8.61 -3.99 10.36
CA LEU A 167 -8.90 -3.24 11.58
C LEU A 167 -9.53 -4.10 12.69
N ALA A 168 -10.17 -5.23 12.36
CA ALA A 168 -10.81 -6.13 13.33
C ALA A 168 -9.85 -6.61 14.44
N ALA A 169 -8.56 -6.78 14.12
CA ALA A 169 -7.56 -7.22 15.09
C ALA A 169 -7.11 -6.11 16.07
N ARG A 170 -7.62 -4.89 15.93
CA ARG A 170 -7.30 -3.73 16.77
C ARG A 170 -8.61 -3.23 17.39
N PRO A 171 -8.97 -3.64 18.63
CA PRO A 171 -10.29 -3.35 19.20
C PRO A 171 -10.72 -1.89 19.16
N ARG A 172 -9.76 -0.95 19.30
CA ARG A 172 -10.02 0.50 19.23
C ARG A 172 -10.29 1.04 17.82
N LEU A 173 -10.01 0.26 16.78
CA LEU A 173 -10.19 0.62 15.36
C LEU A 173 -11.22 -0.29 14.67
N ALA A 174 -11.73 -1.32 15.33
CA ALA A 174 -12.63 -2.27 14.71
C ALA A 174 -13.92 -1.58 14.26
N ILE A 175 -14.34 -1.88 13.03
CA ILE A 175 -15.59 -1.36 12.45
C ILE A 175 -16.75 -2.23 12.96
N ASP A 176 -17.71 -1.60 13.63
CA ASP A 176 -18.93 -2.27 14.06
C ASP A 176 -19.70 -2.81 12.85
N THR A 177 -20.33 -3.97 13.01
CA THR A 177 -21.19 -4.59 11.99
C THR A 177 -22.26 -3.60 11.49
N ALA A 178 -22.82 -2.77 12.37
CA ALA A 178 -23.81 -1.75 12.03
C ALA A 178 -23.30 -0.67 11.05
N HIS A 179 -21.98 -0.46 10.96
CA HIS A 179 -21.37 0.57 10.10
C HIS A 179 -20.73 0.01 8.82
N ARG A 180 -20.82 -1.30 8.56
CA ARG A 180 -20.17 -1.92 7.39
C ARG A 180 -20.77 -1.47 6.05
N GLU A 181 -22.09 -1.40 5.95
CA GLU A 181 -22.75 -0.88 4.74
C GLU A 181 -22.43 0.60 4.50
N THR A 182 -22.41 1.39 5.58
CA THR A 182 -22.00 2.79 5.54
C THR A 182 -20.57 2.94 5.01
N LEU A 183 -19.66 2.09 5.45
CA LEU A 183 -18.28 2.08 4.98
C LEU A 183 -18.19 1.73 3.49
N ARG A 184 -18.91 0.69 3.03
CA ARG A 184 -18.93 0.29 1.62
C ARG A 184 -19.40 1.44 0.72
N ALA A 185 -20.53 2.07 1.08
CA ALA A 185 -21.03 3.24 0.36
C ALA A 185 -20.02 4.40 0.35
N ALA A 186 -19.33 4.63 1.47
CA ALA A 186 -18.29 5.66 1.55
C ALA A 186 -17.08 5.36 0.66
N MET A 187 -16.69 4.10 0.49
CA MET A 187 -15.55 3.74 -0.39
C MET A 187 -15.80 4.08 -1.85
N HIS A 188 -17.05 4.04 -2.35
CA HIS A 188 -17.35 4.49 -3.71
C HIS A 188 -17.11 5.99 -3.90
N ALA A 189 -17.52 6.80 -2.93
CA ALA A 189 -17.31 8.24 -3.00
C ALA A 189 -15.82 8.60 -2.79
N LEU A 190 -15.15 7.94 -1.84
CA LEU A 190 -13.69 8.08 -1.66
C LEU A 190 -12.95 7.71 -2.95
N ARG A 191 -13.37 6.64 -3.65
CA ARG A 191 -12.77 6.27 -4.94
C ARG A 191 -12.83 7.42 -5.95
N GLY A 192 -13.96 8.12 -6.06
CA GLY A 192 -14.08 9.28 -6.95
C GLY A 192 -13.09 10.41 -6.62
N ASP A 193 -12.92 10.70 -5.33
CA ASP A 193 -11.96 11.73 -4.88
C ASP A 193 -10.50 11.30 -5.13
N VAL A 194 -10.18 10.03 -4.86
CA VAL A 194 -8.84 9.48 -5.12
C VAL A 194 -8.54 9.49 -6.62
N GLU A 195 -9.50 9.11 -7.46
CA GLU A 195 -9.36 9.15 -8.92
C GLU A 195 -9.14 10.58 -9.42
N GLY A 196 -9.95 11.54 -8.95
CA GLY A 196 -9.77 12.96 -9.30
C GLY A 196 -8.44 13.56 -8.84
N ALA A 197 -7.84 13.02 -7.78
CA ALA A 197 -6.56 13.47 -7.24
C ALA A 197 -5.35 12.62 -7.66
N ALA A 198 -5.53 11.51 -8.37
CA ALA A 198 -4.48 10.51 -8.61
C ALA A 198 -3.24 11.12 -9.29
N ALA A 199 -3.45 11.95 -10.32
CA ALA A 199 -2.37 12.63 -11.01
C ALA A 199 -1.63 13.65 -10.11
N GLU A 200 -2.36 14.39 -9.26
CA GLU A 200 -1.78 15.33 -8.29
C GLU A 200 -0.94 14.58 -7.24
N LEU A 201 -1.48 13.48 -6.70
CA LEU A 201 -0.82 12.64 -5.70
C LEU A 201 0.51 12.07 -6.23
N VAL A 202 0.47 11.41 -7.38
CA VAL A 202 1.65 10.79 -7.98
C VAL A 202 2.64 11.86 -8.45
N GLY A 203 2.15 12.93 -9.11
CA GLY A 203 2.98 14.01 -9.60
C GLY A 203 3.74 14.74 -8.50
N THR A 204 3.06 15.06 -7.39
CA THR A 204 3.68 15.70 -6.22
C THR A 204 4.71 14.80 -5.57
N THR A 205 4.38 13.51 -5.42
CA THR A 205 5.30 12.51 -4.84
C THR A 205 6.57 12.42 -5.68
N ARG A 206 6.45 12.31 -7.01
CA ARG A 206 7.58 12.30 -7.94
C ARG A 206 8.44 13.56 -7.84
N ALA A 207 7.81 14.73 -7.84
CA ALA A 207 8.53 16.00 -7.78
C ALA A 207 9.38 16.12 -6.50
N ALA A 208 8.87 15.65 -5.37
CA ALA A 208 9.61 15.63 -4.11
C ALA A 208 10.84 14.71 -4.14
N LEU A 209 10.78 13.60 -4.90
CA LEU A 209 11.89 12.66 -5.03
C LEU A 209 13.04 13.17 -5.92
N VAL A 210 12.81 14.16 -6.78
CA VAL A 210 13.88 14.79 -7.58
C VAL A 210 14.69 15.80 -6.77
N THR A 211 14.13 16.30 -5.66
CA THR A 211 14.70 17.42 -4.89
C THR A 211 15.58 16.96 -3.70
N LEU A 212 15.75 15.64 -3.52
CA LEU A 212 16.51 15.02 -2.42
C LEU A 212 17.79 14.37 -2.93
#